data_AF-A0A966V4I8-F1
#
_entry.id   AF-A0A966V4I8-F1
#
_cell.length_a   1.000
_cell.length_b   1.000
_cell.length_c   1.000
_cell.angle_alpha   90.00
_cell.angle_beta   90.00
_cell.angle_gamma   90.00
#
_symmetry.space_group_name_H-M   'P 1'
#
loop_
_entity.id
_entity.type
_entity.pdbx_description
1 polymer ?
#
loop_
_entity_poly.entity_id
_entity_poly.type
_entity_poly.pdbx_seq_one_letter_code
_entity_poly.pdbx_strand_id
1 'polypeptide(L)'
;MRCVRPLRQSASPVERRTMARSSTSDIGSIQGARLLVSIGAITGITSVLLVMMCGQPRVFLAMARDGLLPRSFFSDIHPVFQTPWKSTIVTGLIVAMGGSLLPLDLLAELTNIGTLFAFVVVCAAVLVLRVTHPDTPRGYKAPFGLATPVLGIALCLLLMFSLGWENWLRLFIWLGIGLVIYFGYGVRHSRLRQGQAQ
;
A
#
# COMPACT_ATOMS: atom_id res chain seq x y z
N MET A 1 -16.22 48.50 -23.86
CA MET A 1 -14.96 49.18 -23.51
C MET A 1 -15.06 49.76 -22.10
N ARG A 2 -14.69 49.01 -21.05
CA ARG A 2 -14.52 49.55 -19.69
C ARG A 2 -13.04 49.50 -19.34
N CYS A 3 -12.45 50.69 -19.33
CA CYS A 3 -11.06 50.94 -19.00
C CYS A 3 -10.87 50.71 -17.49
N VAL A 4 -10.27 49.57 -17.11
CA VAL A 4 -9.82 49.35 -15.73
C VAL A 4 -8.51 50.10 -15.56
N ARG A 5 -8.58 51.31 -14.98
CA ARG A 5 -7.41 52.07 -14.53
C ARG A 5 -6.63 51.24 -13.51
N PRO A 6 -5.31 51.06 -13.66
CA PRO A 6 -4.51 50.45 -12.60
C PRO A 6 -4.31 51.48 -11.49
N LEU A 7 -5.00 51.29 -10.35
CA LEU A 7 -4.81 52.02 -9.09
C LEU A 7 -3.44 51.70 -8.43
N ARG A 8 -2.33 51.73 -9.19
CA ARG A 8 -0.99 51.38 -8.70
C ARG A 8 -0.08 52.61 -8.47
N GLN A 9 -0.52 53.80 -8.87
CA GLN A 9 0.34 55.00 -8.88
C GLN A 9 0.20 55.90 -7.63
N SER A 10 -0.78 55.68 -6.76
CA SER A 10 -0.99 56.49 -5.54
C SER A 10 -0.63 55.78 -4.23
N ALA A 11 0.22 54.74 -4.26
CA ALA A 11 0.71 54.16 -3.00
C ALA A 11 1.66 55.15 -2.33
N SER A 12 1.29 55.62 -1.14
CA SER A 12 2.11 56.52 -0.34
C SER A 12 3.46 55.85 0.04
N PRO A 13 4.53 56.60 0.34
CA PRO A 13 5.82 56.02 0.75
C PRO A 13 5.69 55.10 1.98
N VAL A 14 4.69 55.35 2.83
CA VAL A 14 4.36 54.54 4.01
C VAL A 14 3.74 53.19 3.60
N GLU A 15 2.81 53.17 2.65
CA GLU A 15 2.21 51.91 2.15
C GLU A 15 3.21 51.02 1.42
N ARG A 16 4.17 51.59 0.70
CA ARG A 16 5.27 50.81 0.10
C ARG A 16 6.17 50.18 1.17
N ARG A 17 6.42 50.88 2.28
CA ARG A 17 7.19 50.34 3.41
C ARG A 17 6.42 49.27 4.18
N THR A 18 5.11 49.41 4.36
CA THR A 18 4.30 48.38 5.02
C THR A 18 4.16 47.13 4.14
N MET A 19 3.96 47.26 2.82
CA MET A 19 3.94 46.10 1.90
C MET A 19 5.30 45.40 1.79
N ALA A 20 6.41 46.14 1.78
CA ALA A 20 7.75 45.56 1.78
C ALA A 20 8.07 44.84 3.10
N ARG A 21 7.62 45.40 4.23
CA ARG A 21 7.81 44.80 5.55
C ARG A 21 6.94 43.55 5.76
N SER A 22 5.68 43.55 5.28
CA SER A 22 4.80 42.38 5.36
C SER A 22 5.29 41.23 4.47
N SER A 23 5.74 41.54 3.24
CA SER A 23 6.28 40.52 2.33
C SER A 23 7.52 39.83 2.91
N THR A 24 8.39 40.56 3.60
CA THR A 24 9.62 39.97 4.16
C THR A 24 9.33 39.10 5.40
N SER A 25 8.35 39.47 6.23
CA SER A 25 7.92 38.65 7.36
C SER A 25 7.15 37.40 6.94
N ASP A 26 6.32 37.50 5.89
CA ASP A 26 5.55 36.38 5.36
C ASP A 26 6.46 35.35 4.69
N ILE A 27 7.51 35.79 3.97
CA ILE A 27 8.51 34.91 3.35
C ILE A 27 9.27 34.07 4.39
N GLY A 28 9.63 34.66 5.54
CA GLY A 28 10.29 33.91 6.63
C GLY A 28 9.38 32.83 7.25
N SER A 29 8.11 33.17 7.47
CA SER A 29 7.11 32.24 8.06
C SER A 29 6.74 31.09 7.12
N ILE A 30 6.47 31.37 5.83
CA ILE A 30 6.17 30.33 4.84
C ILE A 30 7.38 29.45 4.54
N GLN A 31 8.61 29.96 4.67
CA GLN A 31 9.81 29.16 4.48
C GLN A 31 10.04 28.20 5.65
N GLY A 32 9.80 28.65 6.89
CA GLY A 32 9.78 27.77 8.06
C GLY A 32 8.72 26.67 7.95
N ALA A 33 7.49 27.01 7.54
CA ALA A 33 6.43 26.04 7.33
C ALA A 33 6.74 25.04 6.21
N ARG A 34 7.27 25.50 5.06
CA ARG A 34 7.69 24.63 3.95
C ARG A 34 8.80 23.67 4.37
N LEU A 35 9.77 24.13 5.13
CA LEU A 35 10.90 23.31 5.58
C LEU A 35 10.42 22.25 6.58
N LEU A 36 9.53 22.62 7.50
CA LEU A 36 8.92 21.70 8.45
C LEU A 36 8.06 20.63 7.77
N VAL A 37 7.24 21.01 6.78
CA VAL A 37 6.44 20.08 5.97
C VAL A 37 7.34 19.15 5.14
N SER A 38 8.42 19.67 4.53
CA SER A 38 9.32 18.87 3.69
C SER A 38 10.09 17.84 4.51
N ILE A 39 10.62 18.21 5.67
CA ILE A 39 11.29 17.28 6.59
C ILE A 39 10.30 16.21 7.08
N GLY A 40 9.07 16.62 7.41
CA GLY A 40 8.00 15.70 7.78
C GLY A 40 7.66 14.71 6.66
N ALA A 41 7.53 15.19 5.42
CA ALA A 41 7.25 14.35 4.26
C ALA A 41 8.36 13.32 3.99
N ILE A 42 9.63 13.75 3.97
CA ILE A 42 10.78 12.85 3.72
C ILE A 42 10.88 11.80 4.82
N THR A 43 10.77 12.20 6.09
CA THR A 43 10.86 11.29 7.23
C THR A 43 9.68 10.29 7.22
N GLY A 44 8.47 10.77 6.93
CA GLY A 44 7.26 9.94 6.87
C GLY A 44 7.30 8.90 5.74
N ILE A 45 7.67 9.33 4.52
CA ILE A 45 7.79 8.44 3.37
C ILE A 45 8.89 7.39 3.62
N THR A 46 10.04 7.80 4.16
CA THR A 46 11.14 6.87 4.47
C THR A 46 10.72 5.83 5.50
N SER A 47 9.99 6.23 6.55
CA SER A 47 9.47 5.31 7.56
C SER A 47 8.51 4.28 6.95
N VAL A 48 7.54 4.73 6.14
CA VAL A 48 6.57 3.84 5.49
C VAL A 48 7.27 2.89 4.51
N LEU A 49 8.25 3.37 3.74
CA LEU A 49 9.05 2.54 2.83
C LEU A 49 9.79 1.43 3.57
N LEU A 50 10.43 1.73 4.71
CA LEU A 50 11.11 0.72 5.53
C LEU A 50 10.15 -0.34 6.07
N VAL A 51 8.97 0.06 6.53
CA VAL A 51 7.95 -0.88 7.02
C VAL A 51 7.46 -1.78 5.89
N MET A 52 7.19 -1.22 4.70
CA MET A 52 6.74 -2.00 3.53
C MET A 52 7.81 -2.97 3.05
N MET A 53 9.07 -2.55 2.94
CA MET A 53 10.19 -3.43 2.56
C MET A 53 10.44 -4.54 3.58
N CYS A 54 10.22 -4.30 4.87
CA CYS A 54 10.30 -5.33 5.89
C CYS A 54 9.11 -6.31 5.87
N GLY A 55 7.94 -5.86 5.42
CA GLY A 55 6.71 -6.65 5.36
C GLY A 55 6.72 -7.71 4.27
N GLN A 56 7.15 -7.36 3.05
CA GLN A 56 7.09 -8.27 1.88
C GLN A 56 7.83 -9.60 2.11
N PRO A 57 9.08 -9.64 2.61
CA PRO A 57 9.83 -10.89 2.79
C PRO A 57 9.18 -11.85 3.80
N ARG A 58 8.42 -11.32 4.77
CA ARG A 58 7.71 -12.16 5.76
C ARG A 58 6.55 -12.92 5.13
N VAL A 59 5.81 -12.27 4.24
CA VAL A 59 4.73 -12.92 3.49
C VAL A 59 5.28 -14.02 2.59
N PHE A 60 6.39 -13.75 1.87
CA PHE A 60 7.06 -14.77 1.06
C PHE A 60 7.58 -15.94 1.88
N LEU A 61 8.11 -15.70 3.09
CA LEU A 61 8.54 -16.77 3.99
C LEU A 61 7.36 -17.63 4.47
N ALA A 62 6.24 -17.02 4.83
CA ALA A 62 5.03 -17.76 5.20
C ALA A 62 4.53 -18.63 4.04
N MET A 63 4.43 -18.05 2.83
CA MET A 63 4.04 -18.79 1.63
C MET A 63 5.02 -19.93 1.26
N ALA A 64 6.32 -19.74 1.47
CA ALA A 64 7.33 -20.79 1.27
C ALA A 64 7.25 -21.89 2.35
N ARG A 65 6.89 -21.54 3.59
CA ARG A 65 6.62 -22.53 4.67
C ARG A 65 5.39 -23.38 4.35
N ASP A 66 4.35 -22.76 3.81
CA ASP A 66 3.12 -23.40 3.34
C ASP A 66 3.33 -24.26 2.08
N GLY A 67 4.49 -24.15 1.43
CA GLY A 67 4.88 -24.96 0.26
C GLY A 67 4.38 -24.42 -1.08
N LEU A 68 3.83 -23.19 -1.12
CA LEU A 68 3.38 -22.54 -2.34
C LEU A 68 4.53 -22.00 -3.21
N LEU A 69 5.73 -21.86 -2.66
CA LEU A 69 6.93 -21.34 -3.34
C LEU A 69 8.15 -22.25 -3.12
N PRO A 70 9.16 -22.26 -4.03
CA PRO A 70 10.31 -23.14 -3.94
C PRO A 70 11.14 -22.92 -2.67
N ARG A 71 11.07 -23.92 -1.77
CA ARG A 71 11.72 -23.90 -0.45
C ARG A 71 13.23 -23.70 -0.52
N SER A 72 13.92 -24.26 -1.52
CA SER A 72 15.38 -24.20 -1.57
C SER A 72 15.94 -22.80 -1.82
N PHE A 73 15.11 -21.85 -2.29
CA PHE A 73 15.56 -20.48 -2.56
C PHE A 73 14.93 -19.46 -1.59
N PHE A 74 13.68 -19.66 -1.19
CA PHE A 74 12.92 -18.71 -0.34
C PHE A 74 12.83 -19.08 1.15
N SER A 75 13.23 -20.31 1.54
CA SER A 75 13.24 -20.77 2.95
C SER A 75 14.65 -20.83 3.56
N ASP A 76 15.70 -20.43 2.82
CA ASP A 76 17.06 -20.33 3.35
C ASP A 76 17.16 -19.13 4.30
N ILE A 77 17.05 -19.43 5.58
CA ILE A 77 17.12 -18.47 6.67
C ILE A 77 18.58 -18.35 7.10
N HIS A 78 19.12 -17.13 7.17
CA HIS A 78 20.49 -16.93 7.64
C HIS A 78 20.62 -17.40 9.11
N PRO A 79 21.63 -18.22 9.47
CA PRO A 79 21.69 -18.92 10.76
C PRO A 79 21.76 -18.02 11.99
N VAL A 80 22.25 -16.78 11.85
CA VAL A 80 22.39 -15.82 12.97
C VAL A 80 21.27 -14.78 13.00
N PHE A 81 20.84 -14.25 11.85
CA PHE A 81 19.86 -13.15 11.77
C PHE A 81 18.42 -13.63 11.63
N GLN A 82 18.22 -14.93 11.36
CA GLN A 82 16.91 -15.54 11.13
C GLN A 82 16.04 -14.81 10.06
N THR A 83 16.68 -14.03 9.18
CA THR A 83 16.01 -13.27 8.12
C THR A 83 16.19 -13.93 6.75
N PRO A 84 15.16 -13.89 5.89
CA PRO A 84 15.23 -14.38 4.51
C PRO A 84 15.96 -13.36 3.62
N TRP A 85 17.29 -13.29 3.73
CA TRP A 85 18.11 -12.27 3.07
C TRP A 85 18.04 -12.33 1.53
N LYS A 86 17.94 -13.54 0.95
CA LYS A 86 17.75 -13.74 -0.50
C LYS A 86 16.43 -13.12 -0.97
N SER A 87 15.34 -13.37 -0.25
CA SER A 87 14.01 -12.81 -0.55
C SER A 87 14.02 -11.29 -0.47
N THR A 88 14.64 -10.71 0.55
CA THR A 88 14.73 -9.25 0.72
C THR A 88 15.49 -8.56 -0.41
N ILE A 89 16.62 -9.12 -0.86
CA ILE A 89 17.40 -8.54 -1.97
C ILE A 89 16.60 -8.64 -3.27
N VAL A 90 16.00 -9.79 -3.56
CA VAL A 90 15.22 -9.99 -4.78
C VAL A 90 14.01 -9.05 -4.81
N THR A 91 13.23 -8.96 -3.73
CA THR A 91 12.08 -8.05 -3.68
C THR A 91 12.52 -6.59 -3.73
N GLY A 92 13.62 -6.23 -3.06
CA GLY A 92 14.17 -4.88 -3.09
C GLY A 92 14.63 -4.48 -4.50
N LEU A 93 15.29 -5.39 -5.22
CA LEU A 93 15.69 -5.17 -6.61
C LEU A 93 14.48 -5.00 -7.52
N ILE A 94 13.45 -5.84 -7.38
CA ILE A 94 12.20 -5.73 -8.15
C ILE A 94 11.52 -4.37 -7.88
N VAL A 95 11.44 -3.95 -6.61
CA VAL A 95 10.84 -2.66 -6.24
C VAL A 95 11.67 -1.49 -6.79
N ALA A 96 13.01 -1.57 -6.74
CA ALA A 96 13.89 -0.54 -7.28
C ALA A 96 13.76 -0.41 -8.80
N MET A 97 13.73 -1.53 -9.52
CA MET A 97 13.49 -1.54 -10.96
C MET A 97 12.08 -1.03 -11.29
N GLY A 98 11.07 -1.49 -10.55
CA GLY A 98 9.68 -1.10 -10.76
C GLY A 98 9.46 0.39 -10.55
N GLY A 99 9.98 0.95 -9.46
CA GLY A 99 9.89 2.38 -9.16
C GLY A 99 10.70 3.27 -10.11
N SER A 100 11.75 2.73 -10.75
CA SER A 100 12.55 3.47 -11.73
C SER A 100 11.94 3.46 -13.14
N LEU A 101 11.19 2.43 -13.50
CA LEU A 101 10.72 2.20 -14.87
C LEU A 101 9.22 2.49 -15.07
N LEU A 102 8.41 2.42 -14.01
CA LEU A 102 6.96 2.61 -14.09
C LEU A 102 6.55 4.00 -13.56
N PRO A 103 5.56 4.67 -14.19
CA PRO A 103 5.05 5.94 -13.69
C PRO A 103 4.31 5.75 -12.36
N LEU A 104 4.38 6.76 -11.48
CA LEU A 104 3.80 6.72 -10.14
C LEU A 104 2.28 6.51 -10.15
N ASP A 105 1.58 7.06 -11.14
CA ASP A 105 0.13 6.93 -11.27
C ASP A 105 -0.28 5.46 -11.50
N LEU A 106 0.44 4.75 -12.37
CA LEU A 106 0.22 3.33 -12.64
C LEU A 106 0.48 2.49 -11.38
N LEU A 107 1.55 2.79 -10.64
CA LEU A 107 1.87 2.13 -9.37
C LEU A 107 0.80 2.38 -8.30
N ALA A 108 0.28 3.61 -8.22
CA ALA A 108 -0.77 3.98 -7.29
C ALA A 108 -2.08 3.26 -7.60
N GLU A 109 -2.46 3.19 -8.88
CA GLU A 109 -3.64 2.44 -9.33
C GLU A 109 -3.52 0.94 -9.04
N LEU A 110 -2.37 0.33 -9.39
CA LEU A 110 -2.08 -1.09 -9.12
C LEU A 110 -2.09 -1.41 -7.62
N THR A 111 -1.56 -0.53 -6.80
CA THR A 111 -1.54 -0.70 -5.34
C THR A 111 -2.95 -0.56 -4.77
N ASN A 112 -3.71 0.45 -5.20
CA ASN A 112 -5.07 0.70 -4.73
C ASN A 112 -5.99 -0.50 -5.04
N ILE A 113 -6.02 -0.95 -6.31
CA ILE A 113 -6.85 -2.09 -6.69
C ILE A 113 -6.45 -3.38 -5.93
N GLY A 114 -5.15 -3.60 -5.72
CA GLY A 114 -4.64 -4.75 -4.96
C GLY A 114 -5.03 -4.71 -3.48
N THR A 115 -4.91 -3.57 -2.82
CA THR A 115 -5.28 -3.40 -1.41
C THR A 115 -6.79 -3.52 -1.20
N LEU A 116 -7.61 -2.93 -2.08
CA LEU A 116 -9.06 -3.08 -2.05
C LEU A 116 -9.47 -4.55 -2.23
N PHE A 117 -8.86 -5.26 -3.18
CA PHE A 117 -9.11 -6.68 -3.36
C PHE A 117 -8.70 -7.51 -2.14
N ALA A 118 -7.53 -7.24 -1.56
CA ALA A 118 -7.08 -7.90 -0.33
C ALA A 118 -8.06 -7.66 0.83
N PHE A 119 -8.59 -6.43 0.98
CA PHE A 119 -9.61 -6.14 1.99
C PHE A 119 -10.92 -6.89 1.76
N VAL A 120 -11.40 -7.00 0.50
CA VAL A 120 -12.57 -7.82 0.18
C VAL A 120 -12.34 -9.28 0.58
N VAL A 121 -11.18 -9.85 0.25
CA VAL A 121 -10.83 -11.24 0.61
C VAL A 121 -10.74 -11.42 2.12
N VAL A 122 -10.12 -10.48 2.86
CA VAL A 122 -10.02 -10.55 4.32
C VAL A 122 -11.41 -10.46 4.97
N CYS A 123 -12.27 -9.54 4.54
CA CYS A 123 -13.64 -9.45 5.05
C CYS A 123 -14.45 -10.71 4.75
N ALA A 124 -14.31 -11.29 3.55
CA ALA A 124 -14.93 -12.56 3.20
C ALA A 124 -14.38 -13.72 4.05
N ALA A 125 -13.07 -13.78 4.27
CA ALA A 125 -12.43 -14.79 5.12
C ALA A 125 -12.94 -14.71 6.58
N VAL A 126 -13.16 -13.50 7.11
CA VAL A 126 -13.77 -13.30 8.44
C VAL A 126 -15.22 -13.80 8.47
N LEU A 127 -16.01 -13.58 7.41
CA LEU A 127 -17.37 -14.12 7.31
C LEU A 127 -17.36 -15.65 7.29
N VAL A 128 -16.51 -16.25 6.45
CA VAL A 128 -16.36 -17.71 6.35
C VAL A 128 -15.92 -18.29 7.70
N LEU A 129 -14.90 -17.71 8.35
CA LEU A 129 -14.44 -18.19 9.65
C LEU A 129 -15.53 -18.11 10.73
N ARG A 130 -16.40 -17.09 10.68
CA ARG A 130 -17.51 -16.96 11.61
C ARG A 130 -18.58 -18.04 11.43
N VAL A 131 -18.77 -18.54 10.21
CA VAL A 131 -19.72 -19.61 9.90
C VAL A 131 -19.11 -21.00 10.13
N THR A 132 -17.87 -21.23 9.68
CA THR A 132 -17.24 -22.56 9.73
C THR A 132 -16.71 -22.94 11.12
N HIS A 133 -16.18 -21.98 11.88
CA HIS A 133 -15.61 -22.24 13.22
C HIS A 133 -16.21 -21.27 14.25
N PRO A 134 -17.47 -21.49 14.68
CA PRO A 134 -18.16 -20.59 15.61
C PRO A 134 -17.55 -20.59 17.02
N ASP A 135 -17.00 -21.73 17.47
CA ASP A 135 -16.54 -21.96 18.86
C ASP A 135 -15.09 -21.58 19.15
N THR A 136 -14.35 -21.05 18.19
CA THR A 136 -12.95 -20.62 18.43
C THR A 136 -12.92 -19.44 19.43
N PRO A 137 -12.11 -19.50 20.51
CA PRO A 137 -12.00 -18.40 21.46
C PRO A 137 -11.44 -17.15 20.77
N ARG A 138 -12.22 -16.07 20.73
CA ARG A 138 -11.88 -14.81 20.06
C ARG A 138 -11.58 -13.74 21.10
N GLY A 139 -10.32 -13.31 21.19
CA GLY A 139 -9.89 -12.25 22.11
C GLY A 139 -10.54 -10.89 21.81
N TYR A 140 -10.79 -10.58 20.53
CA TYR A 140 -11.52 -9.39 20.10
C TYR A 140 -12.70 -9.78 19.19
N LYS A 141 -13.87 -9.16 19.42
CA LYS A 141 -15.08 -9.33 18.61
C LYS A 141 -15.48 -7.97 18.04
N ALA A 142 -15.53 -7.86 16.72
CA ALA A 142 -16.00 -6.64 16.08
C ALA A 142 -17.43 -6.28 16.56
N PRO A 143 -17.69 -5.02 16.98
CA PRO A 143 -19.04 -4.56 17.23
C PRO A 143 -19.86 -4.75 15.95
N PHE A 144 -21.14 -5.11 16.07
CA PHE A 144 -22.04 -5.48 14.95
C PHE A 144 -21.76 -6.83 14.25
N GLY A 145 -20.83 -7.65 14.75
CA GLY A 145 -20.71 -9.08 14.42
C GLY A 145 -20.46 -9.36 12.94
N LEU A 146 -21.55 -9.63 12.20
CA LEU A 146 -21.57 -9.96 10.76
C LEU A 146 -21.78 -8.73 9.87
N ALA A 147 -22.36 -7.64 10.37
CA ALA A 147 -22.63 -6.45 9.56
C ALA A 147 -21.32 -5.73 9.16
N THR A 148 -20.33 -5.72 10.05
CA THR A 148 -19.05 -5.04 9.83
C THR A 148 -18.28 -5.58 8.63
N PRO A 149 -18.03 -6.89 8.48
CA PRO A 149 -17.37 -7.40 7.28
C PRO A 149 -18.23 -7.26 6.01
N VAL A 150 -19.57 -7.33 6.11
CA VAL A 150 -20.46 -7.11 4.94
C VAL A 150 -20.38 -5.66 4.46
N LEU A 151 -20.46 -4.69 5.37
CA LEU A 151 -20.29 -3.27 5.05
C LEU A 151 -18.88 -2.99 4.49
N GLY A 152 -17.85 -3.64 5.03
CA GLY A 152 -16.49 -3.56 4.51
C GLY A 152 -16.40 -4.03 3.06
N ILE A 153 -16.98 -5.18 2.73
CA ILE A 153 -17.05 -5.68 1.35
C ILE A 153 -17.83 -4.70 0.47
N ALA A 154 -19.01 -4.25 0.90
CA ALA A 154 -19.84 -3.33 0.14
C ALA A 154 -19.10 -2.03 -0.19
N LEU A 155 -18.42 -1.43 0.80
CA LEU A 155 -17.65 -0.20 0.62
C LEU A 155 -16.42 -0.41 -0.27
N CYS A 156 -15.67 -1.50 -0.08
CA CYS A 156 -14.49 -1.79 -0.91
C CYS A 156 -14.89 -2.07 -2.37
N LEU A 157 -15.99 -2.80 -2.60
CA LEU A 157 -16.52 -3.05 -3.94
C LEU A 157 -17.01 -1.75 -4.59
N LEU A 158 -17.71 -0.89 -3.84
CA LEU A 158 -18.14 0.42 -4.34
C LEU A 158 -16.95 1.26 -4.80
N LEU A 159 -15.86 1.28 -4.02
CA LEU A 159 -14.62 1.96 -4.40
C LEU A 159 -13.97 1.32 -5.64
N MET A 160 -13.96 -0.01 -5.74
CA MET A 160 -13.47 -0.71 -6.94
C MET A 160 -14.28 -0.38 -8.20
N PHE A 161 -15.60 -0.24 -8.09
CA PHE A 161 -16.44 0.14 -9.24
C PHE A 161 -16.20 1.59 -9.69
N SER A 162 -15.85 2.47 -8.76
CA SER A 162 -15.54 3.88 -9.05
C SER A 162 -14.20 4.06 -9.83
N LEU A 163 -13.27 3.11 -9.67
CA LEU A 163 -11.92 3.18 -10.23
C LEU A 163 -11.84 2.89 -11.75
N GLY A 164 -12.95 2.57 -12.41
CA GLY A 164 -13.00 2.35 -13.87
C GLY A 164 -12.60 0.93 -14.32
N TRP A 165 -12.89 0.61 -15.58
CA TRP A 165 -12.75 -0.75 -16.13
C TRP A 165 -11.29 -1.22 -16.27
N GLU A 166 -10.36 -0.30 -16.48
CA GLU A 166 -8.94 -0.64 -16.65
C GLU A 166 -8.34 -1.33 -15.41
N ASN A 167 -8.81 -0.96 -14.21
CA ASN A 167 -8.35 -1.55 -12.96
C ASN A 167 -8.80 -3.00 -12.79
N TRP A 168 -9.98 -3.36 -13.31
CA TRP A 168 -10.45 -4.75 -13.33
C TRP A 168 -9.58 -5.61 -14.23
N LEU A 169 -9.21 -5.11 -15.41
CA LEU A 169 -8.33 -5.83 -16.33
C LEU A 169 -6.97 -6.14 -15.68
N ARG A 170 -6.38 -5.16 -14.98
CA ARG A 170 -5.12 -5.34 -14.23
C ARG A 170 -5.25 -6.40 -13.13
N LEU A 171 -6.37 -6.39 -12.40
CA LEU A 171 -6.66 -7.41 -11.38
C LEU A 171 -6.74 -8.81 -12.00
N PHE A 172 -7.46 -8.98 -13.10
CA PHE A 172 -7.57 -10.29 -13.77
C PHE A 172 -6.24 -10.76 -14.36
N ILE A 173 -5.45 -9.87 -14.96
CA ILE A 173 -4.10 -10.20 -15.45
C ILE A 173 -3.22 -10.67 -14.27
N TRP A 174 -3.20 -9.90 -13.17
CA TRP A 174 -2.41 -10.24 -12.00
C TRP A 174 -2.85 -11.56 -11.35
N LEU A 175 -4.17 -11.76 -11.21
CA LEU A 175 -4.74 -13.01 -10.72
C LEU A 175 -4.39 -14.18 -11.64
N GLY A 176 -4.44 -13.97 -12.95
CA GLY A 176 -4.03 -14.95 -13.96
C GLY A 176 -2.57 -15.36 -13.81
N ILE A 177 -1.65 -14.40 -13.64
CA ILE A 177 -0.23 -14.68 -13.39
C ILE A 177 -0.06 -15.49 -12.10
N GLY A 178 -0.73 -15.09 -11.02
CA GLY A 178 -0.72 -15.82 -9.75
C GLY A 178 -1.24 -17.25 -9.89
N LEU A 179 -2.31 -17.44 -10.68
CA LEU A 179 -2.91 -18.74 -10.94
C LEU A 179 -2.01 -19.64 -11.79
N VAL A 180 -1.32 -19.09 -12.79
CA VAL A 180 -0.33 -19.81 -13.62
C VAL A 180 0.84 -20.29 -12.76
N ILE A 181 1.36 -19.44 -11.87
CA ILE A 181 2.42 -19.82 -10.91
C ILE A 181 1.90 -20.91 -9.96
N TYR A 182 0.68 -20.78 -9.47
CA TYR A 182 0.05 -21.76 -8.58
C TYR A 182 -0.17 -23.13 -9.26
N PHE A 183 -0.72 -23.18 -10.48
CA PHE A 183 -0.91 -24.44 -11.20
C PHE A 183 0.40 -25.04 -11.69
N GLY A 184 1.37 -24.20 -12.08
CA GLY A 184 2.69 -24.64 -12.52
C GLY A 184 3.51 -25.27 -11.39
N TYR A 185 3.54 -24.64 -10.21
CA TYR A 185 4.39 -25.05 -9.09
C TYR A 185 3.61 -25.54 -7.86
N GLY A 186 2.61 -24.76 -7.42
CA GLY A 186 1.84 -24.98 -6.20
C GLY A 186 1.04 -26.29 -6.18
N VAL A 187 0.43 -26.69 -7.29
CA VAL A 187 -0.35 -27.95 -7.35
C VAL A 187 0.52 -29.20 -7.15
N ARG A 188 1.80 -29.15 -7.55
CA ARG A 188 2.72 -30.29 -7.43
C ARG A 188 3.43 -30.38 -6.07
N HIS A 189 3.47 -29.29 -5.29
CA HIS A 189 4.25 -29.21 -4.04
C HIS A 189 3.45 -28.81 -2.78
N SER A 190 2.15 -28.50 -2.90
CA SER A 190 1.34 -28.07 -1.76
C SER A 190 1.13 -29.19 -0.73
N ARG A 191 1.67 -29.01 0.48
CA ARG A 191 1.61 -29.96 1.60
C ARG A 191 0.22 -30.08 2.23
N LEU A 192 -0.73 -29.20 1.86
CA LEU A 192 -2.15 -29.33 2.23
C LEU A 192 -2.77 -30.64 1.69
N ARG A 193 -2.20 -31.24 0.64
CA ARG A 193 -2.57 -32.58 0.14
C ARG A 193 -1.86 -33.73 0.86
N GLN A 194 -0.75 -33.47 1.56
CA GLN A 194 0.08 -34.50 2.21
C GLN A 194 -0.18 -34.66 3.72
N GLY A 195 -1.14 -33.93 4.30
CA GLY A 195 -1.56 -34.15 5.70
C GLY A 195 -0.52 -33.82 6.77
N GLN A 196 0.57 -33.15 6.43
CA GLN A 196 1.59 -32.70 7.38
C GLN A 196 1.40 -31.22 7.72
N ALA A 197 0.26 -30.90 8.34
CA ALA A 197 0.11 -29.68 9.11
C ALA A 197 0.66 -29.97 10.51
N GLN A 198 1.80 -29.36 10.84
CA GLN A 198 2.30 -29.22 12.22
C GLN A 198 2.23 -27.74 12.57
#